data_AF-A0A2N1MJU4-F1
#
_entry.id   AF-A0A2N1MJU4-F1
#
_cell.length_a   1.000
_cell.length_b   1.000
_cell.length_c   1.000
_cell.angle_alpha   90.00
_cell.angle_beta   90.00
_cell.angle_gamma   90.00
#
_symmetry.space_group_name_H-M   'P 1'
#
loop_
_entity.id
_entity.type
_entity.pdbx_description
1 polymer ?
#
loop_
_entity_poly.entity_id
_entity_poly.type
_entity_poly.pdbx_seq_one_letter_code
_entity_poly.pdbx_strand_id
1 'polypeptide(L)'
;MDGDKFLPKLSQNLLKILDDEEYYDITIEVGNDPYVKIFRAHMVILNYRSTYLQRILSTSRNNNNGTLVHIKLPNISPEIFQIILRFIYGGRLSLEECDSLGIIKILTAANELNLQELVNHLQLYIIKNNKNWMDQNFNLIYQTSFENHSFLELQKYCTDFISRRPDKILKSISFSSISEKLLVSIIQSNNLHMSEIQVWKYNGININEHILSRVTNENYAIFNDHTYGPSFGGSDLILRGNSEQSGHCIKDSYEKQIRGPPSESVLHYDVRCDCCDYTIRGMRWKCTSCENYDLCQNCKAKSHIHNHPDDHMFELVPHSKSSKRAPQFALHFGVVCDFCKSKVRGMRWKCAFCYNYDLCKDCKPKSQNIHDHPNNHAFKPIAYPTGGLRHLSLKNPAICDYCELACIGSRCFKCANGEFFLEDSSSSSSIAISPLNEHLLYQEKAFLEG
;
A
#
# COMPACT_ATOMS: atom_id res chain seq x y z
N MET A 1 46.69 -27.97 -40.05
CA MET A 1 46.58 -26.74 -40.87
C MET A 1 45.65 -25.82 -40.13
N ASP A 2 46.05 -24.57 -39.92
CA ASP A 2 45.23 -23.57 -39.22
C ASP A 2 44.13 -23.10 -40.18
N GLY A 3 42.91 -23.59 -39.97
CA GLY A 3 41.77 -23.44 -40.90
C GLY A 3 41.34 -21.99 -41.11
N ASP A 4 41.73 -21.10 -40.20
CA ASP A 4 41.22 -19.72 -40.15
C ASP A 4 42.21 -18.68 -40.68
N LYS A 5 43.39 -19.10 -41.14
CA LYS A 5 44.50 -18.21 -41.56
C LYS A 5 44.08 -17.15 -42.58
N PHE A 6 43.14 -17.46 -43.48
CA PHE A 6 42.72 -16.56 -44.55
C PHE A 6 41.46 -15.73 -44.25
N LEU A 7 40.71 -16.08 -43.19
CA LEU A 7 39.47 -15.38 -42.82
C LEU A 7 39.67 -13.89 -42.52
N PRO A 8 40.78 -13.44 -41.86
CA PRO A 8 41.03 -12.03 -41.65
C PRO A 8 41.06 -11.20 -42.93
N LYS A 9 41.67 -11.72 -44.00
CA LYS A 9 41.78 -11.00 -45.26
C LYS A 9 40.44 -10.95 -46.00
N LEU A 10 39.70 -12.06 -45.99
CA LEU A 10 38.35 -12.13 -46.56
C LEU A 10 37.41 -11.11 -45.88
N SER A 11 37.39 -11.09 -44.54
CA SER A 11 36.63 -10.14 -43.73
C SER A 11 36.95 -8.68 -44.10
N GLN A 12 38.24 -8.35 -44.22
CA GLN A 12 38.66 -7.00 -44.63
C GLN A 12 38.20 -6.65 -46.05
N ASN A 13 38.25 -7.60 -46.99
CA ASN A 13 37.79 -7.37 -48.36
C ASN A 13 36.28 -7.11 -48.41
N LEU A 14 35.47 -7.87 -47.66
CA LEU A 14 34.02 -7.63 -47.57
C LEU A 14 33.69 -6.28 -46.93
N LEU A 15 34.42 -5.88 -45.89
CA LEU A 15 34.26 -4.55 -45.29
C LEU A 15 34.56 -3.42 -46.28
N LYS A 16 35.58 -3.58 -47.15
CA LYS A 16 35.87 -2.57 -48.18
C LYS A 16 34.74 -2.41 -49.19
N ILE A 17 34.06 -3.51 -49.54
CA ILE A 17 32.90 -3.49 -50.45
C ILE A 17 31.73 -2.70 -49.83
N LEU A 18 31.59 -2.71 -48.50
CA LEU A 18 30.56 -1.91 -47.83
C LEU A 18 30.81 -0.40 -47.95
N ASP A 19 32.07 0.01 -48.04
CA ASP A 19 32.47 1.42 -48.18
C ASP A 19 32.48 1.90 -49.65
N ASP A 20 32.24 0.98 -50.60
CA ASP A 20 32.16 1.25 -52.04
C ASP A 20 30.74 1.67 -52.46
N GLU A 21 30.64 2.60 -53.40
CA GLU A 21 29.38 3.08 -53.96
C GLU A 21 29.00 2.41 -55.29
N GLU A 22 29.79 1.47 -55.82
CA GLU A 22 29.62 0.98 -57.20
C GLU A 22 28.69 -0.22 -57.39
N TYR A 23 28.46 -1.08 -56.38
CA TYR A 23 27.79 -2.39 -56.57
C TYR A 23 26.63 -2.70 -55.62
N TYR A 24 26.10 -1.69 -54.93
CA TYR A 24 24.96 -1.88 -54.03
C TYR A 24 23.67 -2.20 -54.83
N ASP A 25 22.90 -3.17 -54.35
CA ASP A 25 21.61 -3.58 -54.93
C ASP A 25 20.42 -3.29 -54.00
N ILE A 26 20.69 -2.62 -52.87
CA ILE A 26 19.69 -2.18 -51.90
C ILE A 26 20.07 -0.87 -51.19
N THR A 27 19.05 -0.08 -50.86
CA THR A 27 19.12 1.02 -49.89
C THR A 27 18.31 0.71 -48.63
N ILE A 28 18.84 1.09 -47.47
CA ILE A 28 18.23 0.89 -46.15
C ILE A 28 18.15 2.25 -45.47
N GLU A 29 16.93 2.75 -45.28
CA GLU A 29 16.67 3.95 -44.49
C GLU A 29 16.58 3.55 -43.02
N VAL A 30 17.40 4.16 -42.17
CA VAL A 30 17.55 3.78 -40.76
C VAL A 30 17.37 5.00 -39.87
N GLY A 31 16.67 4.82 -38.76
CA GLY A 31 16.33 5.87 -37.81
C GLY A 31 14.96 6.47 -38.07
N ASN A 32 14.60 7.44 -37.25
CA ASN A 32 13.34 8.18 -37.31
C ASN A 32 13.61 9.68 -37.44
N ASP A 33 12.70 10.41 -38.08
CA ASP A 33 12.80 11.85 -38.26
C ASP A 33 13.05 12.57 -36.92
N PRO A 34 14.00 13.54 -36.87
CA PRO A 34 14.81 14.07 -37.98
C PRO A 34 16.15 13.34 -38.21
N TYR A 35 16.44 12.26 -37.49
CA TYR A 35 17.73 11.58 -37.47
C TYR A 35 17.71 10.30 -38.31
N VAL A 36 17.56 10.48 -39.63
CA VAL A 36 17.50 9.39 -40.61
C VAL A 36 18.80 9.35 -41.42
N LYS A 37 19.32 8.15 -41.68
CA LYS A 37 20.46 7.93 -42.58
C LYS A 37 20.16 6.80 -43.56
N ILE A 38 20.55 6.98 -44.81
CA ILE A 38 20.44 5.96 -45.86
C ILE A 38 21.76 5.20 -45.97
N PHE A 39 21.67 3.88 -45.90
CA PHE A 39 22.78 2.95 -46.07
C PHE A 39 22.64 2.23 -47.41
N ARG A 40 23.76 2.09 -48.12
CA ARG A 40 23.88 1.26 -49.33
C ARG A 40 24.48 -0.08 -48.94
N ALA A 41 23.93 -1.18 -49.45
CA ALA A 41 24.35 -2.52 -49.07
C ALA A 41 24.08 -3.56 -50.17
N HIS A 42 24.41 -4.82 -49.86
CA HIS A 42 24.35 -5.95 -50.78
C HIS A 42 23.38 -7.01 -50.24
N MET A 43 22.26 -7.23 -50.94
CA MET A 43 21.18 -8.13 -50.56
C MET A 43 21.69 -9.55 -50.30
N VAL A 44 22.65 -10.02 -51.11
CA VAL A 44 23.21 -11.38 -50.95
C VAL A 44 23.83 -11.57 -49.57
N ILE A 45 24.59 -10.60 -49.07
CA ILE A 45 25.22 -10.69 -47.75
C ILE A 45 24.15 -10.61 -46.66
N LEU A 46 23.24 -9.64 -46.75
CA LEU A 46 22.18 -9.43 -45.76
C LEU A 46 21.27 -10.66 -45.63
N ASN A 47 20.88 -11.27 -46.75
CA ASN A 47 20.00 -12.44 -46.81
C ASN A 47 20.55 -13.65 -46.05
N TYR A 48 21.86 -13.88 -46.12
CA TYR A 48 22.48 -15.06 -45.49
C TYR A 48 22.95 -14.79 -44.06
N ARG A 49 23.05 -13.53 -43.65
CA ARG A 49 23.54 -13.15 -42.31
C ARG A 49 22.41 -12.80 -41.34
N SER A 50 21.25 -12.36 -41.84
CA SER A 50 20.08 -12.07 -41.02
C SER A 50 18.83 -12.69 -41.64
N THR A 51 18.21 -13.61 -40.90
CA THR A 51 16.93 -14.22 -41.30
C THR A 51 15.77 -13.23 -41.27
N TYR A 52 15.87 -12.17 -40.45
CA TYR A 52 14.91 -11.07 -40.45
C TYR A 52 14.98 -10.29 -41.78
N LEU A 53 16.19 -9.85 -42.16
CA LEU A 53 16.40 -9.16 -43.43
C LEU A 53 16.04 -10.08 -44.61
N GLN A 54 16.40 -11.37 -44.55
CA GLN A 54 15.99 -12.34 -45.57
C GLN A 54 14.48 -12.32 -45.82
N ARG A 55 13.65 -12.37 -44.76
CA ARG A 55 12.19 -12.33 -44.88
C ARG A 55 11.71 -11.03 -45.51
N ILE A 56 12.22 -9.88 -45.07
CA ILE A 56 11.84 -8.57 -45.61
C ILE A 56 12.20 -8.47 -47.09
N LEU A 57 13.40 -8.91 -47.47
CA LEU A 57 13.92 -8.85 -48.83
C LEU A 57 13.18 -9.80 -49.78
N SER A 58 12.72 -10.95 -49.30
CA SER A 58 11.85 -11.85 -50.07
C SER A 58 10.50 -11.19 -50.39
N THR A 59 9.90 -10.46 -49.43
CA THR A 59 8.63 -9.76 -49.67
C THR A 59 8.81 -8.59 -50.64
N SER A 60 9.90 -7.82 -50.53
CA SER A 60 10.13 -6.67 -51.41
C SER A 60 10.36 -7.09 -52.87
N ARG A 61 11.03 -8.23 -53.11
CA ARG A 61 11.26 -8.74 -54.47
C ARG A 61 9.97 -9.08 -55.22
N ASN A 62 8.95 -9.56 -54.53
CA ASN A 62 7.67 -9.93 -55.16
C ASN A 62 6.87 -8.71 -55.64
N ASN A 63 7.21 -7.51 -55.17
CA ASN A 63 6.48 -6.27 -55.44
C ASN A 63 7.25 -5.30 -56.36
N ASN A 64 8.44 -5.68 -56.84
CA ASN A 64 9.34 -4.74 -57.51
C ASN A 64 9.17 -4.72 -59.05
N ASN A 65 8.83 -3.54 -59.57
CA ASN A 65 8.68 -3.25 -61.01
C ASN A 65 10.01 -2.81 -61.67
N GLY A 66 11.16 -3.27 -61.18
CA GLY A 66 12.50 -2.88 -61.68
C GLY A 66 13.19 -1.72 -60.96
N THR A 67 12.58 -1.17 -59.91
CA THR A 67 13.21 -0.18 -59.02
C THR A 67 14.14 -0.84 -58.00
N LEU A 68 15.23 -0.15 -57.63
CA LEU A 68 16.15 -0.56 -56.56
C LEU A 68 15.37 -0.89 -55.27
N VAL A 69 15.72 -1.97 -54.60
CA VAL A 69 15.07 -2.36 -53.33
C VAL A 69 15.35 -1.29 -52.27
N HIS A 70 14.30 -0.92 -51.54
CA HIS A 70 14.36 0.04 -50.45
C HIS A 70 13.61 -0.50 -49.23
N ILE A 71 14.26 -0.50 -48.06
CA ILE A 71 13.65 -0.93 -46.80
C ILE A 71 13.86 0.12 -45.71
N LYS A 72 13.00 0.12 -44.69
CA LYS A 72 13.06 1.06 -43.56
C LYS A 72 13.23 0.33 -42.24
N LEU A 73 14.12 0.85 -41.37
CA LEU A 73 14.39 0.35 -40.03
C LEU A 73 14.29 1.51 -39.01
N PRO A 74 13.06 1.92 -38.64
CA PRO A 74 12.82 3.11 -37.82
C PRO A 74 13.30 3.00 -36.37
N ASN A 75 13.30 1.79 -35.80
CA ASN A 75 13.59 1.56 -34.38
C ASN A 75 15.08 1.48 -34.04
N ILE A 76 15.95 1.50 -35.05
CA ILE A 76 17.40 1.39 -34.88
C ILE A 76 18.02 2.74 -35.24
N SER A 77 18.86 3.29 -34.37
CA SER A 77 19.61 4.51 -34.68
C SER A 77 20.70 4.25 -35.75
N PRO A 78 20.98 5.21 -36.63
CA PRO A 78 22.03 5.08 -37.66
C PRO A 78 23.39 4.61 -37.13
N GLU A 79 23.83 5.10 -35.97
CA GLU A 79 25.15 4.79 -35.39
C GLU A 79 25.23 3.32 -34.98
N ILE A 80 24.18 2.81 -34.34
CA ILE A 80 24.06 1.40 -33.92
C ILE A 80 23.97 0.49 -35.16
N PHE A 81 23.19 0.87 -36.16
CA PHE A 81 23.08 0.08 -37.38
C PHE A 81 24.41 0.03 -38.14
N GLN A 82 25.19 1.12 -38.16
CA GLN A 82 26.52 1.13 -38.78
C GLN A 82 27.44 0.08 -38.15
N ILE A 83 27.41 -0.07 -36.82
CA ILE A 83 28.19 -1.08 -36.10
C ILE A 83 27.72 -2.49 -36.48
N ILE A 84 26.40 -2.73 -36.46
CA ILE A 84 25.82 -4.03 -36.81
C ILE A 84 26.08 -4.39 -38.28
N LEU A 85 25.96 -3.43 -39.19
CA LEU A 85 26.20 -3.64 -40.61
C LEU A 85 27.66 -4.04 -40.87
N ARG A 86 28.61 -3.38 -40.20
CA ARG A 86 30.02 -3.79 -40.26
C ARG A 86 30.23 -5.19 -39.69
N PHE A 87 29.53 -5.55 -38.61
CA PHE A 87 29.55 -6.92 -38.08
C PHE A 87 28.99 -7.94 -39.09
N ILE A 88 27.88 -7.61 -39.77
CA ILE A 88 27.27 -8.49 -40.78
C ILE A 88 28.27 -8.85 -41.89
N TYR A 89 29.05 -7.87 -42.36
CA TYR A 89 30.05 -8.05 -43.43
C TYR A 89 31.37 -8.66 -42.94
N GLY A 90 31.89 -8.13 -41.83
CA GLY A 90 33.24 -8.45 -41.36
C GLY A 90 33.30 -9.59 -40.34
N GLY A 91 32.19 -9.95 -39.70
CA GLY A 91 32.16 -10.89 -38.57
C GLY A 91 32.93 -10.38 -37.33
N ARG A 92 33.26 -9.09 -37.28
CA ARG A 92 34.02 -8.46 -36.21
C ARG A 92 33.17 -7.38 -35.56
N LEU A 93 33.24 -7.32 -34.24
CA LEU A 93 32.54 -6.33 -33.44
C LEU A 93 33.58 -5.44 -32.76
N SER A 94 33.48 -4.12 -32.96
CA SER A 94 34.27 -3.14 -32.21
C SER A 94 33.39 -2.52 -31.14
N LEU A 95 33.74 -2.70 -29.87
CA LEU A 95 33.02 -2.14 -28.72
C LEU A 95 33.86 -1.10 -27.94
N GLU A 96 35.07 -0.78 -28.41
CA GLU A 96 36.04 0.05 -27.67
C GLU A 96 35.51 1.45 -27.33
N GLU A 97 34.67 2.00 -28.20
CA GLU A 97 34.07 3.34 -28.03
C GLU A 97 32.64 3.30 -27.49
N CYS A 98 32.08 2.11 -27.25
CA CYS A 98 30.71 1.97 -26.78
C CYS A 98 30.65 1.92 -25.24
N ASP A 99 29.85 2.81 -24.66
CA ASP A 99 29.47 2.69 -23.26
C ASP A 99 28.52 1.50 -23.04
N SER A 100 28.26 1.16 -21.78
CA SER A 100 27.41 0.00 -21.45
C SER A 100 25.98 0.16 -21.96
N LEU A 101 25.45 1.40 -22.01
CA LEU A 101 24.14 1.67 -22.59
C LEU A 101 24.14 1.44 -24.11
N GLY A 102 25.19 1.88 -24.80
CA GLY A 102 25.43 1.61 -26.22
C GLY A 102 25.47 0.12 -26.50
N ILE A 103 26.17 -0.67 -25.69
CA ILE A 103 26.19 -2.14 -25.82
C ILE A 103 24.79 -2.74 -25.69
N ILE A 104 23.98 -2.28 -24.73
CA ILE A 104 22.58 -2.72 -24.60
C ILE A 104 21.75 -2.35 -25.84
N LYS A 105 21.94 -1.15 -26.40
CA LYS A 105 21.26 -0.73 -27.64
C LYS A 105 21.69 -1.55 -28.87
N ILE A 106 22.98 -1.93 -28.96
CA ILE A 106 23.46 -2.85 -29.99
C ILE A 106 22.81 -4.22 -29.80
N LEU A 107 22.74 -4.71 -28.56
CA LEU A 107 22.10 -5.99 -28.24
C LEU A 107 20.62 -6.02 -28.64
N THR A 108 19.84 -4.98 -28.34
CA THR A 108 18.43 -4.89 -28.73
C THR A 108 18.25 -4.86 -30.24
N ALA A 109 19.05 -4.04 -30.94
CA ALA A 109 19.01 -3.98 -32.41
C ALA A 109 19.47 -5.29 -33.08
N ALA A 110 20.46 -5.98 -32.51
CA ALA A 110 20.90 -7.29 -32.99
C ALA A 110 19.79 -8.35 -32.83
N ASN A 111 19.01 -8.29 -31.75
CA ASN A 111 17.85 -9.16 -31.57
C ASN A 111 16.74 -8.87 -32.58
N GLU A 112 16.43 -7.59 -32.82
CA GLU A 112 15.45 -7.16 -33.83
C GLU A 112 15.83 -7.67 -35.23
N LEU A 113 17.12 -7.63 -35.57
CA LEU A 113 17.67 -8.16 -36.82
C LEU A 113 17.92 -9.68 -36.79
N ASN A 114 17.51 -10.37 -35.72
CA ASN A 114 17.66 -11.81 -35.50
C ASN A 114 19.09 -12.36 -35.68
N LEU A 115 20.09 -11.64 -35.15
CA LEU A 115 21.51 -11.99 -35.17
C LEU A 115 21.91 -12.74 -33.88
N GLN A 116 21.44 -13.98 -33.72
CA GLN A 116 21.56 -14.71 -32.46
C GLN A 116 23.00 -14.94 -31.97
N GLU A 117 23.97 -15.12 -32.87
CA GLU A 117 25.39 -15.25 -32.49
C GLU A 117 25.91 -13.98 -31.80
N LEU A 118 25.50 -12.80 -32.30
CA LEU A 118 25.88 -11.51 -31.76
C LEU A 118 25.16 -11.25 -30.44
N VAL A 119 23.86 -11.57 -30.37
CA VAL A 119 23.04 -11.47 -29.16
C VAL A 119 23.67 -12.25 -28.00
N ASN A 120 24.04 -13.52 -28.24
CA ASN A 120 24.67 -14.35 -27.22
C ASN A 120 26.03 -13.81 -26.77
N HIS A 121 26.86 -13.38 -27.74
CA HIS A 121 28.17 -12.81 -27.44
C HIS A 121 28.05 -11.54 -26.57
N LEU A 122 27.14 -10.62 -26.93
CA LEU A 122 26.96 -9.35 -26.24
C LEU A 122 26.45 -9.52 -24.81
N GLN A 123 25.50 -10.44 -24.58
CA GLN A 123 25.01 -10.74 -23.23
C GLN A 123 26.14 -11.23 -22.31
N LEU A 124 26.95 -12.19 -22.79
CA LEU A 124 28.07 -12.71 -22.02
C LEU A 124 29.14 -11.64 -21.78
N TYR A 125 29.42 -10.80 -22.80
CA TYR A 125 30.37 -9.72 -22.70
C TYR A 125 29.99 -8.71 -21.61
N ILE A 126 28.74 -8.21 -21.61
CA ILE A 126 28.32 -7.18 -20.65
C ILE A 126 28.26 -7.72 -19.22
N ILE A 127 27.80 -8.98 -19.03
CA ILE A 127 27.79 -9.64 -17.72
C ILE A 127 29.22 -9.77 -17.16
N LYS A 128 30.18 -10.12 -18.01
CA LYS A 128 31.58 -10.34 -17.61
C LYS A 128 32.29 -9.03 -17.30
N ASN A 129 32.10 -7.99 -18.11
CA ASN A 129 32.95 -6.79 -18.08
C ASN A 129 32.29 -5.59 -17.37
N ASN A 130 30.96 -5.53 -17.29
CA ASN A 130 30.23 -4.33 -16.85
C ASN A 130 29.31 -4.59 -15.65
N LYS A 131 29.61 -5.60 -14.84
CA LYS A 131 28.79 -6.03 -13.70
C LYS A 131 28.43 -4.90 -12.73
N ASN A 132 29.38 -4.02 -12.39
CA ASN A 132 29.11 -2.89 -11.49
C ASN A 132 28.10 -1.90 -12.06
N TRP A 133 28.21 -1.60 -13.35
CA TRP A 133 27.28 -0.72 -14.04
C TRP A 133 25.89 -1.36 -14.14
N MET A 134 25.83 -2.67 -14.41
CA MET A 134 24.58 -3.43 -14.43
C MET A 134 23.89 -3.45 -13.07
N ASP A 135 24.64 -3.60 -11.97
CA ASP A 135 24.10 -3.50 -10.61
C ASP A 135 23.46 -2.14 -10.33
N GLN A 136 24.08 -1.05 -10.81
CA GLN A 136 23.57 0.32 -10.63
C GLN A 136 22.36 0.60 -11.52
N ASN A 137 22.31 -0.01 -12.70
CA ASN A 137 21.25 0.17 -13.70
C ASN A 137 20.32 -1.04 -13.77
N PHE A 138 20.12 -1.73 -12.65
CA PHE A 138 19.43 -3.03 -12.62
C PHE A 138 18.03 -2.97 -13.22
N ASN A 139 17.26 -1.92 -12.95
CA ASN A 139 15.89 -1.80 -13.47
C ASN A 139 15.86 -1.81 -15.01
N LEU A 140 16.76 -1.05 -15.64
CA LEU A 140 16.89 -1.01 -17.10
C LEU A 140 17.25 -2.38 -17.67
N ILE A 141 18.23 -3.06 -17.06
CA ILE A 141 18.64 -4.40 -17.48
C ILE A 141 17.51 -5.40 -17.33
N TYR A 142 16.81 -5.38 -16.19
CA TYR A 142 15.67 -6.25 -15.92
C TYR A 142 14.59 -6.05 -16.98
N GLN A 143 14.11 -4.82 -17.18
CA GLN A 143 13.10 -4.50 -18.20
C GLN A 143 13.53 -4.98 -19.59
N THR A 144 14.72 -4.57 -20.02
CA THR A 144 15.26 -4.96 -21.33
C THR A 144 15.35 -6.48 -21.50
N SER A 145 15.78 -7.20 -20.46
CA SER A 145 15.94 -8.66 -20.49
C SER A 145 14.62 -9.42 -20.52
N PHE A 146 13.61 -8.97 -19.76
CA PHE A 146 12.32 -9.67 -19.66
C PHE A 146 11.30 -9.24 -20.72
N GLU A 147 11.49 -8.09 -21.38
CA GLU A 147 10.75 -7.73 -22.60
C GLU A 147 11.18 -8.55 -23.82
N ASN A 148 12.40 -9.12 -23.78
CA ASN A 148 12.99 -9.85 -24.90
C ASN A 148 13.25 -11.32 -24.52
N HIS A 149 12.45 -12.25 -25.04
CA HIS A 149 12.57 -13.68 -24.73
C HIS A 149 13.94 -14.29 -25.10
N SER A 150 14.68 -13.70 -26.03
CA SER A 150 16.00 -14.18 -26.46
C SER A 150 17.13 -13.84 -25.47
N PHE A 151 16.89 -13.00 -24.46
CA PHE A 151 17.93 -12.52 -23.54
C PHE A 151 18.11 -13.41 -22.31
N LEU A 152 18.28 -14.71 -22.53
CA LEU A 152 18.32 -15.73 -21.48
C LEU A 152 19.46 -15.55 -20.48
N GLU A 153 20.65 -15.13 -20.93
CA GLU A 153 21.81 -14.93 -20.05
C GLU A 153 21.60 -13.71 -19.14
N LEU A 154 21.00 -12.63 -19.66
CA LEU A 154 20.64 -11.47 -18.84
C LEU A 154 19.48 -11.77 -17.88
N GLN A 155 18.48 -12.53 -18.31
CA GLN A 155 17.39 -12.98 -17.43
C GLN A 155 17.92 -13.83 -16.28
N LYS A 156 18.86 -14.74 -16.57
CA LYS A 156 19.55 -15.54 -15.56
C LYS A 156 20.34 -14.66 -14.60
N TYR A 157 21.13 -13.71 -15.12
CA TYR A 157 21.83 -12.73 -14.30
C TYR A 157 20.87 -11.99 -13.36
N CYS A 158 19.74 -11.52 -13.88
CA CYS A 158 18.75 -10.77 -13.12
C CYS A 158 18.15 -11.60 -12.00
N THR A 159 17.72 -12.83 -12.34
CA THR A 159 17.17 -13.78 -11.38
C THR A 159 18.18 -14.09 -10.27
N ASP A 160 19.43 -14.38 -10.64
CA ASP A 160 20.51 -14.65 -9.69
C ASP A 160 20.82 -13.44 -8.80
N PHE A 161 20.66 -12.22 -9.31
CA PHE A 161 20.88 -11.01 -8.52
C PHE A 161 19.73 -10.76 -7.54
N ILE A 162 18.48 -10.95 -7.96
CA ILE A 162 17.28 -10.90 -7.11
C ILE A 162 17.37 -11.94 -6.00
N SER A 163 17.78 -13.18 -6.33
CA SER A 163 17.96 -14.21 -5.31
C SER A 163 19.08 -13.89 -4.33
N ARG A 164 20.20 -13.29 -4.75
CA ARG A 164 21.35 -13.07 -3.84
C ARG A 164 21.27 -11.79 -3.02
N ARG A 165 20.71 -10.71 -3.59
CA ARG A 165 20.80 -9.34 -3.03
C ARG A 165 19.49 -8.55 -3.22
N PRO A 166 18.30 -9.09 -2.89
CA PRO A 166 17.03 -8.41 -3.12
C PRO A 166 16.93 -7.06 -2.38
N ASP A 167 17.51 -6.95 -1.17
CA ASP A 167 17.50 -5.71 -0.39
C ASP A 167 18.25 -4.56 -1.07
N LYS A 168 19.35 -4.88 -1.78
CA LYS A 168 20.16 -3.88 -2.49
C LYS A 168 19.38 -3.31 -3.67
N ILE A 169 18.65 -4.17 -4.38
CA ILE A 169 17.82 -3.80 -5.53
C ILE A 169 16.70 -2.86 -5.09
N LEU A 170 15.96 -3.24 -4.04
CA LEU A 170 14.87 -2.41 -3.55
C LEU A 170 15.38 -1.03 -3.13
N LYS A 171 16.53 -0.96 -2.45
CA LYS A 171 17.16 0.30 -2.01
C LYS A 171 17.75 1.15 -3.14
N SER A 172 17.99 0.59 -4.32
CA SER A 172 18.59 1.33 -5.44
C SER A 172 17.57 1.82 -6.47
N ILE A 173 16.33 1.33 -6.42
CA ILE A 173 15.30 1.62 -7.43
C ILE A 173 14.24 2.53 -6.82
N SER A 174 13.80 3.54 -7.58
CA SER A 174 12.62 4.32 -7.22
C SER A 174 11.36 3.48 -7.42
N PHE A 175 10.47 3.45 -6.44
CA PHE A 175 9.21 2.72 -6.53
C PHE A 175 8.35 3.17 -7.74
N SER A 176 8.41 4.44 -8.14
CA SER A 176 7.70 4.92 -9.33
C SER A 176 8.17 4.27 -10.64
N SER A 177 9.35 3.64 -10.64
CA SER A 177 9.99 3.06 -11.82
C SER A 177 10.05 1.52 -11.81
N ILE A 178 9.72 0.89 -10.67
CA ILE A 178 9.79 -0.57 -10.53
C ILE A 178 8.55 -1.19 -11.20
N SER A 179 8.76 -2.22 -12.02
CA SER A 179 7.63 -2.97 -12.57
C SER A 179 6.99 -3.86 -11.51
N GLU A 180 5.69 -4.11 -11.63
CA GLU A 180 4.96 -5.02 -10.73
C GLU A 180 5.61 -6.41 -10.67
N LYS A 181 5.97 -6.97 -11.84
CA LYS A 181 6.64 -8.28 -11.94
C LYS A 181 7.97 -8.31 -11.18
N LEU A 182 8.76 -7.24 -11.30
CA LEU A 182 10.02 -7.13 -10.57
C LEU A 182 9.76 -7.04 -9.06
N LEU A 183 8.82 -6.20 -8.64
CA LEU A 183 8.47 -6.05 -7.23
C LEU A 183 8.01 -7.37 -6.60
N VAL A 184 7.11 -8.10 -7.27
CA VAL A 184 6.66 -9.42 -6.84
C VAL A 184 7.83 -10.38 -6.69
N SER A 185 8.73 -10.43 -7.68
CA SER A 185 9.90 -11.31 -7.63
C SER A 185 10.87 -11.00 -6.49
N ILE A 186 11.01 -9.72 -6.11
CA ILE A 186 11.83 -9.29 -4.97
C ILE A 186 11.17 -9.68 -3.65
N ILE A 187 9.86 -9.43 -3.51
CA ILE A 187 9.11 -9.73 -2.27
C ILE A 187 9.04 -11.24 -2.00
N GLN A 188 8.91 -12.06 -3.05
CA GLN A 188 8.89 -13.51 -2.95
C GLN A 188 10.27 -14.14 -2.70
N SER A 189 11.36 -13.35 -2.71
CA SER A 189 12.71 -13.86 -2.50
C SER A 189 12.92 -14.26 -1.03
N ASN A 190 13.26 -15.53 -0.79
CA ASN A 190 13.58 -16.04 0.56
C ASN A 190 14.79 -15.35 1.22
N ASN A 191 15.62 -14.67 0.43
CA ASN A 191 16.81 -13.95 0.91
C ASN A 191 16.57 -12.46 1.15
N LEU A 192 15.31 -12.02 1.15
CA LEU A 192 14.93 -10.66 1.53
C LEU A 192 15.06 -10.51 3.04
N HIS A 193 16.13 -9.87 3.50
CA HIS A 193 16.37 -9.60 4.93
C HIS A 193 15.72 -8.28 5.37
N MET A 194 14.49 -8.05 4.91
CA MET A 194 13.65 -6.93 5.29
C MET A 194 12.29 -7.46 5.74
N SER A 195 11.80 -6.96 6.87
CA SER A 195 10.40 -7.17 7.24
C SER A 195 9.48 -6.51 6.20
N GLU A 196 8.29 -7.08 5.99
CA GLU A 196 7.26 -6.47 5.13
C GLU A 196 7.05 -4.99 5.45
N ILE A 197 7.04 -4.64 6.74
CA ILE A 197 6.92 -3.27 7.23
C ILE A 197 8.02 -2.36 6.66
N GLN A 198 9.26 -2.84 6.57
CA GLN A 198 10.38 -2.08 5.99
C GLN A 198 10.23 -1.93 4.48
N VAL A 199 9.74 -2.95 3.78
CA VAL A 199 9.41 -2.88 2.35
C VAL A 199 8.36 -1.78 2.12
N TRP A 200 7.26 -1.80 2.90
CA TRP A 200 6.20 -0.79 2.81
C TRP A 200 6.66 0.63 3.18
N LYS A 201 7.53 0.79 4.19
CA LYS A 201 8.16 2.08 4.49
C LYS A 201 8.95 2.62 3.30
N TYR A 202 9.69 1.75 2.63
CA TYR A 202 10.49 2.12 1.48
C TYR A 202 9.62 2.55 0.28
N ASN A 203 8.40 2.02 0.18
CA ASN A 203 7.42 2.38 -0.85
C ASN A 203 6.78 3.78 -0.64
N GLY A 204 7.31 4.62 0.25
CA GLY A 204 6.81 5.97 0.49
C GLY A 204 5.47 6.02 1.24
N ILE A 205 4.96 4.88 1.69
CA ILE A 205 3.78 4.85 2.56
C ILE A 205 4.24 5.33 3.93
N ASN A 206 3.69 6.46 4.40
CA ASN A 206 3.88 6.92 5.77
C ASN A 206 3.14 5.99 6.74
N ILE A 207 3.69 4.81 6.99
CA ILE A 207 3.05 3.81 7.84
C ILE A 207 3.01 4.21 9.32
N ASN A 208 3.65 5.33 9.71
CA ASN A 208 3.52 5.84 11.08
C ASN A 208 2.09 6.34 11.36
N GLU A 209 1.32 6.66 10.31
CA GLU A 209 -0.09 7.04 10.40
C GLU A 209 -1.06 5.89 10.10
N HIS A 210 -0.55 4.70 9.76
CA HIS A 210 -1.36 3.55 9.32
C HIS A 210 -1.22 2.36 10.28
N ILE A 211 -2.32 1.60 10.46
CA ILE A 211 -2.29 0.35 11.22
C ILE A 211 -1.89 -0.79 10.30
N LEU A 212 -0.63 -1.26 10.41
CA LEU A 212 -0.18 -2.46 9.72
C LEU A 212 -0.52 -3.71 10.54
N SER A 213 -1.38 -4.56 9.99
CA SER A 213 -1.82 -5.82 10.58
C SER A 213 -1.85 -6.94 9.54
N ARG A 214 -1.25 -8.08 9.85
CA ARG A 214 -1.32 -9.28 9.01
C ARG A 214 -2.69 -9.94 9.15
N VAL A 215 -3.15 -10.59 8.09
CA VAL A 215 -4.35 -11.43 8.09
C VAL A 215 -3.98 -12.77 8.69
N THR A 216 -4.70 -13.23 9.72
CA THR A 216 -4.50 -14.54 10.35
C THR A 216 -5.34 -15.64 9.69
N ASN A 217 -6.42 -15.26 8.99
CA ASN A 217 -7.25 -16.17 8.19
C ASN A 217 -7.52 -15.57 6.80
N GLU A 218 -6.81 -16.05 5.78
CA GLU A 218 -6.83 -15.50 4.42
C GLU A 218 -8.22 -15.50 3.78
N ASN A 219 -9.08 -16.49 4.13
CA ASN A 219 -10.45 -16.59 3.64
C ASN A 219 -11.33 -15.40 4.06
N TYR A 220 -10.89 -14.62 5.05
CA TYR A 220 -11.58 -13.45 5.54
C TYR A 220 -10.76 -12.16 5.40
N ALA A 221 -9.69 -12.14 4.58
CA ALA A 221 -8.93 -10.90 4.35
C ALA A 221 -9.86 -9.77 3.87
N ILE A 222 -10.65 -10.06 2.84
CA ILE A 222 -11.71 -9.19 2.33
C ILE A 222 -12.94 -10.07 2.14
N PHE A 223 -14.03 -9.70 2.79
CA PHE A 223 -15.30 -10.44 2.70
C PHE A 223 -16.37 -9.49 2.21
N ASN A 224 -17.13 -9.86 1.18
CA ASN A 224 -18.21 -9.02 0.66
C ASN A 224 -19.55 -9.69 0.97
N ASP A 225 -20.20 -9.20 2.03
CA ASP A 225 -21.47 -9.77 2.47
C ASP A 225 -22.64 -9.07 1.79
N HIS A 226 -23.63 -9.86 1.38
CA HIS A 226 -24.87 -9.36 0.80
C HIS A 226 -25.66 -8.38 1.69
N THR A 227 -25.43 -8.36 3.01
CA THR A 227 -26.15 -7.49 3.96
C THR A 227 -25.38 -6.25 4.42
N TYR A 228 -24.05 -6.24 4.34
CA TYR A 228 -23.22 -5.11 4.81
C TYR A 228 -22.07 -4.73 3.89
N GLY A 229 -22.01 -5.33 2.70
CA GLY A 229 -21.02 -4.99 1.69
C GLY A 229 -19.60 -5.41 2.08
N PRO A 230 -18.56 -4.72 1.56
CA PRO A 230 -17.19 -5.08 1.80
C PRO A 230 -16.80 -4.86 3.27
N SER A 231 -16.27 -5.91 3.88
CA SER A 231 -15.66 -5.93 5.20
C SER A 231 -14.23 -6.43 5.13
N PHE A 232 -13.44 -6.03 6.11
CA PHE A 232 -12.10 -6.57 6.34
C PHE A 232 -12.18 -7.50 7.53
N GLY A 233 -11.69 -8.73 7.39
CA GLY A 233 -11.80 -9.74 8.43
C GLY A 233 -13.21 -10.32 8.52
N GLY A 234 -13.36 -11.43 9.25
CA GLY A 234 -14.67 -12.04 9.52
C GLY A 234 -15.58 -11.08 10.30
N SER A 235 -14.99 -10.18 11.09
CA SER A 235 -15.69 -9.08 11.77
C SER A 235 -14.77 -7.88 12.12
N ASP A 236 -13.56 -7.80 11.55
CA ASP A 236 -12.54 -6.80 11.92
C ASP A 236 -12.90 -5.38 11.53
N LEU A 237 -13.57 -5.19 10.40
CA LEU A 237 -14.18 -3.93 10.02
C LEU A 237 -15.34 -4.19 9.08
N ILE A 238 -16.55 -3.97 9.56
CA ILE A 238 -17.78 -4.01 8.76
C ILE A 238 -18.28 -2.58 8.57
N LEU A 239 -18.45 -2.14 7.32
CA LEU A 239 -18.92 -0.80 6.97
C LEU A 239 -20.36 -0.86 6.45
N ARG A 240 -21.34 -0.72 7.34
CA ARG A 240 -22.76 -0.65 6.94
C ARG A 240 -23.14 0.76 6.47
N GLY A 241 -23.66 0.87 5.25
CA GLY A 241 -24.08 2.14 4.65
C GLY A 241 -25.42 2.67 5.18
N ASN A 242 -25.50 4.00 5.30
CA ASN A 242 -26.68 4.88 5.38
C ASN A 242 -27.86 4.55 6.30
N SER A 243 -27.62 3.93 7.46
CA SER A 243 -28.45 4.19 8.65
C SER A 243 -27.64 3.97 9.92
N GLU A 244 -27.42 5.07 10.64
CA GLU A 244 -26.94 5.18 12.03
C GLU A 244 -25.92 4.14 12.55
N GLN A 245 -24.64 4.51 12.57
CA GLN A 245 -23.61 4.00 13.50
C GLN A 245 -23.44 2.48 13.63
N SER A 246 -23.81 1.68 12.62
CA SER A 246 -23.76 0.21 12.69
C SER A 246 -22.48 -0.42 12.14
N GLY A 247 -21.43 0.39 11.97
CA GLY A 247 -20.10 -0.12 11.66
C GLY A 247 -19.49 -0.82 12.88
N HIS A 248 -18.96 -2.02 12.68
CA HIS A 248 -18.44 -2.86 13.76
C HIS A 248 -16.95 -3.13 13.55
N CYS A 249 -16.15 -3.07 14.61
CA CYS A 249 -14.71 -3.30 14.56
C CYS A 249 -14.24 -4.07 15.81
N ILE A 250 -13.96 -5.36 15.64
CA ILE A 250 -13.42 -6.25 16.68
C ILE A 250 -12.21 -6.98 16.12
N LYS A 251 -11.12 -7.12 16.88
CA LYS A 251 -10.01 -7.97 16.44
C LYS A 251 -10.47 -9.42 16.31
N ASP A 252 -10.42 -9.96 15.10
CA ASP A 252 -10.84 -11.33 14.78
C ASP A 252 -9.83 -12.00 13.85
N SER A 253 -9.89 -11.70 12.55
CA SER A 253 -9.11 -12.28 11.46
C SER A 253 -7.83 -11.50 11.13
N TYR A 254 -7.54 -10.41 11.83
CA TYR A 254 -6.30 -9.63 11.70
C TYR A 254 -5.49 -9.64 13.02
N GLU A 255 -4.15 -9.66 12.92
CA GLU A 255 -3.23 -9.68 14.09
C GLU A 255 -3.42 -8.49 15.05
N LYS A 256 -3.79 -7.32 14.52
CA LYS A 256 -4.10 -6.08 15.23
C LYS A 256 -5.47 -5.59 14.82
N GLN A 257 -6.13 -4.88 15.74
CA GLN A 257 -7.43 -4.27 15.49
C GLN A 257 -7.31 -3.18 14.41
N ILE A 258 -8.17 -3.22 13.39
CA ILE A 258 -8.13 -2.31 12.21
C ILE A 258 -8.47 -0.86 12.59
N ARG A 259 -9.22 -0.65 13.68
CA ARG A 259 -9.35 0.62 14.41
C ARG A 259 -9.28 0.32 15.90
N GLY A 260 -8.78 1.26 16.71
CA GLY A 260 -8.92 1.16 18.16
C GLY A 260 -10.40 1.07 18.58
N PRO A 261 -10.72 0.63 19.83
CA PRO A 261 -12.08 0.69 20.32
C PRO A 261 -12.65 2.10 20.10
N PRO A 262 -13.95 2.25 19.78
CA PRO A 262 -14.54 3.58 19.71
C PRO A 262 -14.16 4.30 20.99
N SER A 263 -13.46 5.42 20.87
CA SER A 263 -13.27 6.31 22.00
C SER A 263 -14.67 6.80 22.33
N GLU A 264 -15.40 6.10 23.19
CA GLU A 264 -16.48 6.71 23.93
C GLU A 264 -15.86 7.94 24.56
N SER A 265 -16.17 9.11 24.00
CA SER A 265 -15.52 10.34 24.37
C SER A 265 -15.94 10.68 25.79
N VAL A 266 -15.15 10.25 26.78
CA VAL A 266 -15.27 10.75 28.14
C VAL A 266 -15.01 12.25 28.05
N LEU A 267 -16.07 13.04 28.16
CA LEU A 267 -16.00 14.49 28.13
C LEU A 267 -15.76 15.00 29.55
N HIS A 268 -14.64 15.68 29.78
CA HIS A 268 -14.36 16.35 31.05
C HIS A 268 -15.00 17.73 31.03
N TYR A 269 -16.25 17.82 31.51
CA TYR A 269 -16.97 19.09 31.63
C TYR A 269 -16.15 20.09 32.46
N ASP A 270 -16.12 21.34 31.99
CA ASP A 270 -15.43 22.50 32.61
C ASP A 270 -13.91 22.35 32.75
N VAL A 271 -13.29 21.45 31.97
CA VAL A 271 -11.84 21.27 31.92
C VAL A 271 -11.38 21.42 30.48
N ARG A 272 -10.60 22.47 30.23
CA ARG A 272 -9.97 22.75 28.94
C ARG A 272 -8.53 22.28 28.94
N CYS A 273 -8.05 21.88 27.77
CA CYS A 273 -6.64 21.59 27.57
C CYS A 273 -5.87 22.92 27.55
N ASP A 274 -4.88 23.09 28.43
CA ASP A 274 -4.08 24.33 28.49
C ASP A 274 -3.25 24.59 27.21
N CYS A 275 -3.12 23.59 26.34
CA CYS A 275 -2.41 23.70 25.08
C CYS A 275 -3.32 24.07 23.88
N CYS A 276 -4.51 23.47 23.78
CA CYS A 276 -5.38 23.66 22.61
C CYS A 276 -6.70 24.37 22.92
N ASP A 277 -6.93 24.74 24.19
CA ASP A 277 -8.12 25.41 24.72
C ASP A 277 -9.47 24.70 24.45
N TYR A 278 -9.43 23.50 23.88
CA TYR A 278 -10.61 22.67 23.70
C TYR A 278 -10.93 21.89 24.99
N THR A 279 -12.22 21.67 25.23
CA THR A 279 -12.70 20.75 26.27
C THR A 279 -12.08 19.38 26.08
N ILE A 280 -11.48 18.82 27.14
CA ILE A 280 -10.76 17.55 27.03
C ILE A 280 -11.75 16.41 26.79
N ARG A 281 -11.54 15.69 25.68
CA ARG A 281 -12.24 14.48 25.29
C ARG A 281 -11.29 13.28 25.42
N GLY A 282 -11.74 12.21 26.07
CA GLY A 282 -10.94 11.00 26.30
C GLY A 282 -9.99 11.13 27.50
N MET A 283 -8.72 10.76 27.32
CA MET A 283 -7.73 10.78 28.40
C MET A 283 -7.35 12.22 28.78
N ARG A 284 -7.60 12.57 30.05
CA ARG A 284 -7.12 13.82 30.68
C ARG A 284 -5.84 13.53 31.45
N TRP A 285 -4.81 14.33 31.21
CA TRP A 285 -3.53 14.26 31.89
C TRP A 285 -3.35 15.50 32.74
N LYS A 286 -3.41 15.35 34.06
CA LYS A 286 -3.21 16.46 34.99
C LYS A 286 -1.75 16.52 35.43
N CYS A 287 -1.11 17.68 35.33
CA CYS A 287 0.21 17.89 35.90
C CYS A 287 0.14 17.78 37.43
N THR A 288 1.03 17.01 38.04
CA THR A 288 1.09 16.85 39.50
C THR A 288 1.82 18.00 40.19
N SER A 289 2.62 18.75 39.42
CA SER A 289 3.44 19.86 39.92
C SER A 289 2.76 21.23 39.76
N CYS A 290 1.78 21.34 38.85
CA CYS A 290 1.02 22.57 38.61
C CYS A 290 -0.43 22.43 39.07
N GLU A 291 -0.99 23.52 39.61
CA GLU A 291 -2.31 23.51 40.24
C GLU A 291 -3.45 23.26 39.22
N ASN A 292 -3.37 23.92 38.06
CA ASN A 292 -4.36 23.88 36.97
C ASN A 292 -3.67 23.74 35.61
N TYR A 293 -2.99 22.62 35.38
CA TYR A 293 -2.43 22.32 34.06
C TYR A 293 -2.86 20.92 33.60
N ASP A 294 -3.71 20.88 32.60
CA ASP A 294 -4.38 19.72 32.04
C ASP A 294 -4.13 19.61 30.53
N LEU A 295 -3.72 18.42 30.09
CA LEU A 295 -3.50 18.12 28.68
C LEU A 295 -4.47 17.04 28.20
N CYS A 296 -4.99 17.22 26.98
CA CYS A 296 -5.71 16.16 26.28
C CYS A 296 -4.74 15.09 25.76
N GLN A 297 -5.27 13.92 25.37
CA GLN A 297 -4.50 12.82 24.80
C GLN A 297 -3.52 13.25 23.67
N ASN A 298 -3.99 14.11 22.77
CA ASN A 298 -3.19 14.55 21.62
C ASN A 298 -2.09 15.53 22.03
N CYS A 299 -2.39 16.47 22.94
CA CYS A 299 -1.41 17.44 23.43
C CYS A 299 -0.39 16.79 24.37
N LYS A 300 -0.77 15.75 25.12
CA LYS A 300 0.17 15.01 25.97
C LYS A 300 1.28 14.35 25.16
N ALA A 301 0.95 13.74 24.01
CA ALA A 301 1.95 13.14 23.11
C ALA A 301 2.97 14.17 22.57
N LYS A 302 2.59 15.45 22.54
CA LYS A 302 3.41 16.58 22.08
C LYS A 302 3.90 17.48 23.23
N SER A 303 3.82 17.01 24.48
CA SER A 303 4.04 17.85 25.67
C SER A 303 5.42 18.54 25.72
N HIS A 304 6.45 17.92 25.15
CA HIS A 304 7.82 18.46 25.02
C HIS A 304 7.92 19.70 24.10
N ILE A 305 6.87 20.05 23.35
CA ILE A 305 6.85 21.17 22.40
C ILE A 305 6.12 22.39 22.98
N HIS A 306 5.38 22.22 24.09
CA HIS A 306 4.43 23.21 24.58
C HIS A 306 4.92 24.05 25.78
N ASN A 307 6.24 24.22 25.92
CA ASN A 307 6.88 25.11 26.93
C ASN A 307 6.38 24.89 28.37
N HIS A 308 6.17 23.62 28.77
CA HIS A 308 5.95 23.21 30.16
C HIS A 308 7.22 22.52 30.68
N PRO A 309 7.62 22.71 31.95
CA PRO A 309 8.84 22.08 32.47
C PRO A 309 8.83 20.56 32.27
N ASP A 310 9.90 20.03 31.69
CA ASP A 310 10.01 18.60 31.34
C ASP A 310 10.13 17.69 32.59
N ASP A 311 10.51 18.24 33.73
CA ASP A 311 10.60 17.55 35.02
C ASP A 311 9.25 17.41 35.74
N HIS A 312 8.19 18.05 35.23
CA HIS A 312 6.85 17.93 35.77
C HIS A 312 6.16 16.63 35.35
N MET A 313 5.71 15.87 36.35
CA MET A 313 5.02 14.60 36.14
C MET A 313 3.53 14.81 35.84
N PHE A 314 2.95 13.94 35.01
CA PHE A 314 1.53 13.96 34.67
C PHE A 314 0.84 12.70 35.19
N GLU A 315 -0.28 12.87 35.87
CA GLU A 315 -1.18 11.80 36.32
C GLU A 315 -2.35 11.65 35.34
N LEU A 316 -2.69 10.40 35.02
CA LEU A 316 -3.86 10.09 34.20
C LEU A 316 -5.13 10.20 35.05
N VAL A 317 -6.06 11.06 34.64
CA VAL A 317 -7.39 11.20 35.23
C VAL A 317 -8.42 10.64 34.25
N PRO A 318 -8.77 9.34 34.35
CA PRO A 318 -9.63 8.70 33.34
C PRO A 318 -11.09 9.14 33.43
N HIS A 319 -11.56 9.70 34.56
CA HIS A 319 -12.94 10.17 34.76
C HIS A 319 -13.02 11.33 35.76
N SER A 320 -13.98 12.26 35.61
CA SER A 320 -14.22 13.31 36.61
C SER A 320 -14.92 12.73 37.86
N LYS A 321 -14.46 13.13 39.06
CA LYS A 321 -15.11 12.78 40.34
C LYS A 321 -16.54 13.36 40.47
N SER A 322 -16.95 14.27 39.59
CA SER A 322 -18.18 15.06 39.69
C SER A 322 -19.28 14.69 38.69
N SER A 323 -19.06 13.71 37.80
CA SER A 323 -20.07 13.36 36.79
C SER A 323 -21.23 12.53 37.38
N LYS A 324 -22.46 13.07 37.28
CA LYS A 324 -23.73 12.41 37.67
C LYS A 324 -24.06 11.15 36.84
N ARG A 325 -23.22 10.76 35.86
CA ARG A 325 -23.32 9.52 35.06
C ARG A 325 -22.19 8.50 35.38
N ALA A 326 -21.71 8.47 36.63
CA ALA A 326 -20.96 7.33 37.15
C ALA A 326 -21.79 6.02 37.01
N PRO A 327 -21.20 4.80 37.10
CA PRO A 327 -21.84 3.54 36.70
C PRO A 327 -23.03 3.08 37.59
N GLN A 328 -23.75 3.99 38.26
CA GLN A 328 -24.82 3.71 39.22
C GLN A 328 -25.92 2.76 38.69
N PHE A 329 -26.11 2.68 37.37
CA PHE A 329 -27.14 1.86 36.72
C PHE A 329 -26.66 0.49 36.23
N ALA A 330 -25.36 0.16 36.31
CA ALA A 330 -24.87 -1.14 35.88
C ALA A 330 -25.31 -2.25 36.85
N LEU A 331 -26.13 -3.20 36.41
CA LEU A 331 -26.59 -4.33 37.23
C LEU A 331 -25.78 -5.59 36.89
N HIS A 332 -25.03 -6.12 37.85
CA HIS A 332 -24.29 -7.37 37.65
C HIS A 332 -25.18 -8.58 37.96
N PHE A 333 -25.86 -9.09 36.92
CA PHE A 333 -26.73 -10.26 37.04
C PHE A 333 -25.95 -11.50 37.54
N GLY A 334 -26.51 -12.20 38.53
CA GLY A 334 -25.91 -13.40 39.13
C GLY A 334 -24.77 -13.13 40.13
N VAL A 335 -24.44 -11.86 40.41
CA VAL A 335 -23.35 -11.48 41.32
C VAL A 335 -23.90 -10.76 42.55
N VAL A 336 -23.57 -11.27 43.74
CA VAL A 336 -23.95 -10.68 45.03
C VAL A 336 -22.72 -10.17 45.76
N CYS A 337 -22.90 -9.09 46.52
CA CYS A 337 -21.87 -8.57 47.41
C CYS A 337 -21.65 -9.56 48.56
N ASP A 338 -20.42 -10.01 48.78
CA ASP A 338 -20.12 -10.99 49.83
C ASP A 338 -20.29 -10.43 51.24
N PHE A 339 -20.30 -9.10 51.40
CA PHE A 339 -20.53 -8.46 52.69
C PHE A 339 -22.01 -8.19 52.97
N CYS A 340 -22.69 -7.38 52.15
CA CYS A 340 -24.09 -7.00 52.40
C CYS A 340 -25.13 -7.95 51.79
N LYS A 341 -24.68 -9.03 51.13
CA LYS A 341 -25.48 -10.07 50.46
C LYS A 341 -26.47 -9.56 49.39
N SER A 342 -26.42 -8.27 49.07
CA SER A 342 -27.27 -7.63 48.06
C SER A 342 -26.68 -7.76 46.67
N LYS A 343 -27.54 -7.75 45.63
CA LYS A 343 -27.10 -7.72 44.22
C LYS A 343 -26.20 -6.51 43.98
N VAL A 344 -25.09 -6.72 43.27
CA VAL A 344 -24.13 -5.64 43.01
C VAL A 344 -24.70 -4.69 41.94
N ARG A 345 -24.93 -3.44 42.35
CA ARG A 345 -25.34 -2.32 41.50
C ARG A 345 -24.22 -1.29 41.40
N GLY A 346 -23.93 -0.89 40.18
CA GLY A 346 -22.78 -0.08 39.81
C GLY A 346 -21.46 -0.77 40.00
N MET A 347 -20.43 -0.01 40.42
CA MET A 347 -19.06 -0.51 40.48
C MET A 347 -18.94 -1.77 41.34
N ARG A 348 -18.55 -2.88 40.71
CA ARG A 348 -18.20 -4.15 41.35
C ARG A 348 -16.70 -4.17 41.65
N TRP A 349 -16.32 -4.66 42.82
CA TRP A 349 -14.93 -4.79 43.23
C TRP A 349 -14.61 -6.25 43.49
N LYS A 350 -13.86 -6.89 42.60
CA LYS A 350 -13.45 -8.30 42.74
C LYS A 350 -12.10 -8.39 43.44
N CYS A 351 -11.99 -9.19 44.48
CA CYS A 351 -10.70 -9.46 45.13
C CYS A 351 -9.76 -10.14 44.12
N ALA A 352 -8.52 -9.66 44.03
CA ALA A 352 -7.52 -10.21 43.13
C ALA A 352 -6.94 -11.55 43.64
N PHE A 353 -7.10 -11.85 44.93
CA PHE A 353 -6.50 -13.00 45.60
C PHE A 353 -7.51 -14.08 45.98
N CYS A 354 -8.81 -13.74 46.10
CA CYS A 354 -9.86 -14.69 46.44
C CYS A 354 -10.70 -15.05 45.21
N TYR A 355 -11.01 -16.34 45.07
CA TYR A 355 -11.68 -16.88 43.89
C TYR A 355 -13.07 -16.24 43.65
N ASN A 356 -13.89 -16.13 44.70
CA ASN A 356 -15.26 -15.60 44.64
C ASN A 356 -15.51 -14.61 45.78
N TYR A 357 -14.80 -13.47 45.77
CA TYR A 357 -15.05 -12.40 46.73
C TYR A 357 -15.27 -11.08 46.00
N ASP A 358 -16.48 -10.56 46.09
CA ASP A 358 -16.99 -9.39 45.37
C ASP A 358 -17.65 -8.40 46.34
N LEU A 359 -17.27 -7.12 46.24
CA LEU A 359 -17.87 -6.03 47.01
C LEU A 359 -18.61 -5.05 46.09
N CYS A 360 -19.75 -4.54 46.56
CA CYS A 360 -20.43 -3.43 45.88
C CYS A 360 -19.77 -2.08 46.18
N LYS A 361 -20.16 -1.05 45.42
CA LYS A 361 -19.67 0.34 45.58
C LYS A 361 -19.76 0.86 47.03
N ASP A 362 -20.79 0.45 47.78
CA ASP A 362 -21.07 0.96 49.13
C ASP A 362 -20.32 0.17 50.22
N CYS A 363 -19.95 -1.08 49.93
CA CYS A 363 -19.22 -1.95 50.85
C CYS A 363 -17.69 -1.83 50.67
N LYS A 364 -17.21 -1.46 49.48
CA LYS A 364 -15.78 -1.31 49.21
C LYS A 364 -15.06 -0.32 50.16
N PRO A 365 -15.62 0.85 50.52
CA PRO A 365 -14.97 1.77 51.46
C PRO A 365 -14.82 1.19 52.87
N LYS A 366 -15.66 0.21 53.24
CA LYS A 366 -15.63 -0.45 54.55
C LYS A 366 -14.68 -1.65 54.60
N SER A 367 -14.03 -1.99 53.48
CA SER A 367 -13.28 -3.26 53.33
C SER A 367 -12.09 -3.43 54.28
N GLN A 368 -11.64 -2.35 54.93
CA GLN A 368 -10.56 -2.41 55.93
C GLN A 368 -11.06 -2.82 57.34
N ASN A 369 -12.38 -2.81 57.56
CA ASN A 369 -13.02 -3.13 58.84
C ASN A 369 -13.99 -4.32 58.72
N ILE A 370 -13.85 -5.16 57.69
CA ILE A 370 -14.65 -6.38 57.51
C ILE A 370 -13.87 -7.54 58.13
N HIS A 371 -14.33 -8.07 59.26
CA HIS A 371 -13.64 -9.12 60.02
C HIS A 371 -13.48 -10.46 59.27
N ASP A 372 -14.22 -10.66 58.18
CA ASP A 372 -14.30 -11.92 57.44
C ASP A 372 -13.44 -11.98 56.16
N HIS A 373 -12.56 -10.99 55.91
CA HIS A 373 -11.64 -11.00 54.77
C HIS A 373 -10.31 -10.28 55.08
N PRO A 374 -9.14 -10.81 54.63
CA PRO A 374 -7.84 -10.18 54.91
C PRO A 374 -7.75 -8.74 54.38
N ASN A 375 -7.29 -7.82 55.24
CA ASN A 375 -7.19 -6.40 54.93
C ASN A 375 -6.07 -6.04 53.93
N ASN A 376 -5.14 -6.96 53.68
CA ASN A 376 -4.00 -6.79 52.77
C ASN A 376 -4.30 -7.18 51.31
N HIS A 377 -5.50 -7.71 51.02
CA HIS A 377 -5.90 -8.12 49.68
C HIS A 377 -6.33 -6.93 48.81
N ALA A 378 -5.79 -6.85 47.59
CA ALA A 378 -6.14 -5.84 46.60
C ALA A 378 -7.45 -6.19 45.85
N PHE A 379 -8.20 -5.16 45.46
CA PHE A 379 -9.46 -5.29 44.72
C PHE A 379 -9.37 -4.65 43.34
N LYS A 380 -9.84 -5.36 42.31
CA LYS A 380 -9.94 -4.88 40.93
C LYS A 380 -11.35 -4.36 40.64
N PRO A 381 -11.51 -3.14 40.08
CA PRO A 381 -12.81 -2.62 39.69
C PRO A 381 -13.32 -3.27 38.40
N ILE A 382 -14.62 -3.55 38.35
CA ILE A 382 -15.36 -4.05 37.19
C ILE A 382 -16.61 -3.16 37.06
N ALA A 383 -16.64 -2.31 36.04
CA ALA A 383 -17.69 -1.30 35.88
C ALA A 383 -18.97 -1.84 35.22
N TYR A 384 -18.86 -2.88 34.38
CA TYR A 384 -19.96 -3.44 33.61
C TYR A 384 -19.93 -4.98 33.61
N PRO A 385 -21.09 -5.66 33.60
CA PRO A 385 -21.16 -7.11 33.52
C PRO A 385 -20.69 -7.60 32.15
N THR A 386 -19.77 -8.56 32.14
CA THR A 386 -19.34 -9.24 30.91
C THR A 386 -20.32 -10.36 30.57
N GLY A 387 -21.31 -10.05 29.71
CA GLY A 387 -22.10 -11.02 28.93
C GLY A 387 -23.60 -11.17 29.27
N GLY A 388 -24.49 -10.89 28.30
CA GLY A 388 -25.88 -11.41 28.23
C GLY A 388 -27.00 -10.38 27.95
N LEU A 389 -27.43 -10.24 26.67
CA LEU A 389 -28.60 -9.47 26.21
C LEU A 389 -29.96 -10.14 26.54
N ARG A 390 -31.07 -9.36 26.68
CA ARG A 390 -32.40 -9.61 26.03
C ARG A 390 -33.54 -8.60 26.35
N HIS A 391 -34.20 -8.14 25.27
CA HIS A 391 -35.61 -7.72 25.02
C HIS A 391 -36.36 -6.63 25.82
N LEU A 392 -36.97 -5.66 25.11
CA LEU A 392 -38.43 -5.35 25.08
C LEU A 392 -38.80 -4.22 24.08
N SER A 393 -39.93 -4.37 23.36
CA SER A 393 -40.47 -3.51 22.29
C SER A 393 -41.80 -2.85 22.70
N LEU A 394 -42.18 -1.67 22.16
CA LEU A 394 -43.56 -1.13 22.19
C LEU A 394 -43.90 -0.24 20.96
N LYS A 395 -45.19 -0.31 20.56
CA LYS A 395 -45.80 0.10 19.28
C LYS A 395 -46.44 1.50 19.31
N ASN A 396 -46.43 2.17 18.14
CA ASN A 396 -46.89 3.53 17.79
C ASN A 396 -46.09 4.70 18.39
N PRO A 397 -44.99 5.11 17.71
CA PRO A 397 -44.13 6.17 18.20
C PRO A 397 -44.52 7.54 17.60
N ALA A 398 -44.50 8.59 18.42
CA ALA A 398 -44.69 9.97 17.96
C ALA A 398 -43.49 10.40 17.11
N ILE A 399 -43.64 10.97 15.92
CA ILE A 399 -42.47 11.28 15.07
C ILE A 399 -41.87 12.64 15.45
N CYS A 400 -40.53 12.72 15.53
CA CYS A 400 -39.82 13.97 15.84
C CYS A 400 -39.67 14.83 14.58
N ASP A 401 -40.14 16.07 14.62
CA ASP A 401 -40.13 16.98 13.46
C ASP A 401 -38.72 17.38 12.97
N TYR A 402 -37.66 17.15 13.76
CA TYR A 402 -36.28 17.58 13.44
C TYR A 402 -35.40 16.48 12.83
N CYS A 403 -35.66 15.21 13.18
CA CYS A 403 -34.89 14.08 12.66
C CYS A 403 -35.76 12.99 12.05
N GLU A 404 -37.07 13.23 11.95
CA GLU A 404 -38.10 12.39 11.31
C GLU A 404 -38.21 10.95 11.86
N LEU A 405 -37.70 10.71 13.08
CA LEU A 405 -37.70 9.39 13.73
C LEU A 405 -38.77 9.26 14.81
N ALA A 406 -39.13 8.00 15.06
CA ALA A 406 -40.17 7.56 15.95
C ALA A 406 -39.76 7.65 17.45
N CYS A 407 -40.50 8.42 18.24
CA CYS A 407 -40.26 8.73 19.66
C CYS A 407 -41.08 7.86 20.60
N ILE A 408 -40.53 7.60 21.79
CA ILE A 408 -41.21 6.85 22.85
C ILE A 408 -41.58 7.84 23.97
N GLY A 409 -42.88 7.98 24.25
CA GLY A 409 -43.37 8.80 25.38
C GLY A 409 -43.02 10.30 25.28
N SER A 410 -43.10 10.87 24.08
CA SER A 410 -42.83 12.30 23.79
C SER A 410 -41.38 12.78 24.00
N ARG A 411 -40.38 11.87 23.97
CA ARG A 411 -38.95 12.21 23.93
C ARG A 411 -38.24 11.61 22.73
N CYS A 412 -37.46 12.44 22.01
CA CYS A 412 -36.57 12.01 20.92
C CYS A 412 -35.19 11.66 21.49
N PHE A 413 -34.82 10.37 21.46
CA PHE A 413 -33.59 9.87 22.09
C PHE A 413 -32.29 10.21 21.35
N LYS A 414 -32.39 10.67 20.10
CA LYS A 414 -31.24 11.16 19.33
C LYS A 414 -30.99 12.64 19.57
N CYS A 415 -32.04 13.41 19.80
CA CYS A 415 -32.00 14.88 19.85
C CYS A 415 -32.15 15.48 21.25
N ALA A 416 -32.54 14.71 22.28
CA ALA A 416 -32.81 15.28 23.60
C ALA A 416 -31.53 15.65 24.38
N ASN A 417 -31.01 16.85 24.10
CA ASN A 417 -30.70 17.80 25.16
C ASN A 417 -32.02 18.50 25.54
N GLY A 418 -32.54 18.28 26.75
CA GLY A 418 -33.57 19.18 27.30
C GLY A 418 -32.98 20.58 27.48
N GLU A 419 -33.70 21.68 27.28
CA GLU A 419 -35.10 21.91 27.68
C GLU A 419 -35.84 22.77 26.64
N PHE A 420 -37.07 22.41 26.26
CA PHE A 420 -38.17 23.36 25.98
C PHE A 420 -39.54 22.66 26.15
N PHE A 421 -40.52 23.40 26.69
CA PHE A 421 -41.94 23.06 26.81
C PHE A 421 -42.76 23.69 25.64
N LEU A 422 -43.94 23.13 25.40
CA LEU A 422 -44.93 23.42 24.34
C LEU A 422 -45.36 24.89 24.21
N GLU A 423 -45.59 25.34 22.97
CA GLU A 423 -46.76 26.18 22.59
C GLU A 423 -47.09 26.08 21.08
N ASP A 424 -48.32 26.46 20.75
CA ASP A 424 -49.18 26.03 19.64
C ASP A 424 -48.84 26.45 18.19
N SER A 425 -49.37 25.64 17.27
CA SER A 425 -50.04 25.99 16.00
C SER A 425 -49.34 26.76 14.86
N SER A 426 -49.58 26.22 13.67
CA SER A 426 -49.81 26.89 12.37
C SER A 426 -48.63 27.29 11.48
N SER A 427 -48.83 27.00 10.17
CA SER A 427 -48.28 27.69 8.99
C SER A 427 -46.78 27.47 8.70
N SER A 428 -46.42 26.64 7.70
CA SER A 428 -46.30 26.94 6.26
C SER A 428 -44.91 27.43 5.83
N SER A 429 -44.54 27.03 4.61
CA SER A 429 -43.45 27.50 3.73
C SER A 429 -42.01 27.16 4.15
N SER A 430 -41.31 26.22 3.51
CA SER A 430 -40.70 26.24 2.17
C SER A 430 -39.56 27.24 2.01
N ILE A 431 -38.36 26.76 1.64
CA ILE A 431 -37.54 27.23 0.51
C ILE A 431 -36.47 26.18 0.19
N ALA A 432 -36.45 25.79 -1.08
CA ALA A 432 -35.48 24.92 -1.75
C ALA A 432 -34.37 25.74 -2.43
N ILE A 433 -33.37 25.03 -2.96
CA ILE A 433 -32.43 25.29 -4.09
C ILE A 433 -31.13 24.57 -3.69
N SER A 434 -30.81 23.33 -4.08
CA SER A 434 -30.74 22.65 -5.40
C SER A 434 -29.63 23.16 -6.34
N PRO A 435 -29.04 22.24 -7.13
CA PRO A 435 -27.59 22.14 -7.39
C PRO A 435 -27.25 22.36 -8.87
N LEU A 436 -26.01 22.08 -9.28
CA LEU A 436 -25.57 21.47 -10.57
C LEU A 436 -24.06 21.74 -10.75
N ASN A 437 -23.23 20.91 -11.36
CA ASN A 437 -23.23 19.48 -11.67
C ASN A 437 -21.83 19.13 -12.22
N GLU A 438 -21.44 17.87 -12.01
CA GLU A 438 -20.82 16.93 -12.97
C GLU A 438 -19.94 17.50 -14.10
N HIS A 439 -18.71 16.99 -14.24
CA HIS A 439 -18.41 15.86 -15.14
C HIS A 439 -16.89 15.60 -15.27
N LEU A 440 -16.56 14.32 -15.56
CA LEU A 440 -15.29 13.71 -15.99
C LEU A 440 -14.40 13.19 -14.84
N LEU A 441 -14.02 11.91 -14.72
CA LEU A 441 -14.00 10.67 -15.53
C LEU A 441 -13.87 9.49 -14.52
N TYR A 442 -14.62 8.38 -14.49
CA TYR A 442 -14.77 7.25 -15.42
C TYR A 442 -13.48 6.56 -15.92
N GLN A 443 -13.06 5.49 -15.21
CA GLN A 443 -12.31 4.27 -15.61
C GLN A 443 -12.16 3.46 -14.29
N GLU A 444 -12.54 2.19 -14.10
CA GLU A 444 -12.55 1.00 -14.94
C GLU A 444 -13.81 0.14 -14.72
N LYS A 445 -14.17 -0.59 -15.78
CA LYS A 445 -15.29 -1.53 -15.88
C LYS A 445 -14.68 -2.93 -16.07
N ALA A 446 -15.34 -3.92 -15.48
CA ALA A 446 -15.42 -5.32 -15.89
C ALA A 446 -14.37 -6.34 -15.40
N PHE A 447 -14.89 -7.58 -15.28
CA PHE A 447 -14.30 -8.88 -14.94
C PHE A 447 -14.29 -9.25 -13.43
N LEU A 448 -15.10 -10.20 -12.93
CA LEU A 448 -15.64 -11.42 -13.56
C LEU A 448 -17.10 -11.72 -13.16
N GLU A 449 -17.92 -11.87 -14.19
CA GLU A 449 -19.24 -12.54 -14.24
C GLU A 449 -19.05 -14.07 -14.23
N GLY A 450 -20.02 -14.83 -13.70
CA GLY A 450 -20.02 -16.30 -13.72
C GLY A 450 -21.08 -16.90 -12.83
#